data_AF-A0A021XBK8-F1
#
_entry.id   AF-A0A021XBK8-F1
#
_cell.length_a   1.000
_cell.length_b   1.000
_cell.length_c   1.000
_cell.angle_alpha   90.00
_cell.angle_beta   90.00
_cell.angle_gamma   90.00
#
_symmetry.space_group_name_H-M   'P 1'
#
loop_
_entity.id
_entity.type
_entity.pdbx_description
1 polymer ?
#
loop_
_entity_poly.entity_id
_entity_poly.type
_entity_poly.pdbx_seq_one_letter_code
_entity_poly.pdbx_strand_id
1 'polypeptide(L)' 'MLRHAARYAQSRGISTLESLERRENQEVIEREQGFVTVPYPDDPTLFLIRKDLRST' A
#
# COMPACT_ATOMS: atom_id res chain seq x y z
N MET A 1 -5.48 -5.97 6.58
CA MET A 1 -6.35 -5.93 5.38
C MET A 1 -5.55 -5.84 4.08
N LEU A 2 -4.55 -4.95 3.98
CA LEU A 2 -3.73 -4.77 2.77
C LEU A 2 -3.07 -6.06 2.26
N ARG A 3 -2.61 -6.95 3.14
CA ARG A 3 -2.09 -8.28 2.74
C ARG A 3 -3.11 -9.15 2.00
N HIS A 4 -4.38 -9.13 2.41
CA HIS A 4 -5.42 -9.90 1.74
C HIS A 4 -5.74 -9.28 0.37
N ALA A 5 -5.87 -7.95 0.31
CA ALA A 5 -6.07 -7.21 -0.93
C ALA A 5 -4.92 -7.45 -1.92
N ALA A 6 -3.66 -7.45 -1.48
CA ALA A 6 -2.50 -7.72 -2.33
C ALA A 6 -2.51 -9.14 -2.92
N ARG A 7 -2.83 -10.16 -2.11
CA ARG A 7 -2.94 -11.55 -2.59
C ARG A 7 -4.07 -11.73 -3.59
N TYR A 8 -5.21 -11.11 -3.32
CA TYR A 8 -6.33 -11.08 -4.25
C TYR A 8 -5.96 -10.36 -5.55
N ALA A 9 -5.35 -9.18 -5.45
CA ALA A 9 -4.94 -8.40 -6.62
C ALA A 9 -3.93 -9.18 -7.49
N GLN A 10 -2.96 -9.83 -6.86
CA GLN A 10 -1.97 -10.67 -7.55
C GLN A 10 -2.63 -11.84 -8.28
N SER A 11 -3.60 -12.54 -7.66
CA SER A 11 -4.33 -13.63 -8.34
C SER A 11 -5.18 -13.15 -9.53
N ARG A 12 -5.45 -11.85 -9.61
CA ARG A 12 -6.13 -11.18 -10.73
C ARG A 12 -5.17 -10.63 -11.79
N GLY A 13 -3.86 -10.85 -11.64
CA GLY A 13 -2.84 -10.33 -12.54
C GLY A 13 -2.57 -8.83 -12.38
N ILE A 14 -3.01 -8.22 -11.28
CA ILE A 14 -2.71 -6.81 -10.99
C ILE A 14 -1.25 -6.68 -10.60
N SER A 15 -0.62 -5.65 -11.15
CA SER A 15 0.83 -5.47 -11.07
C SER A 15 1.28 -4.55 -9.93
N THR A 16 0.38 -3.71 -9.43
CA THR A 16 0.66 -2.74 -8.36
C THR A 16 -0.60 -2.53 -7.54
N LEU A 17 -0.46 -2.51 -6.21
CA LEU A 17 -1.52 -2.12 -5.29
C LEU A 17 -1.13 -0.82 -4.60
N GLU A 18 -2.05 0.14 -4.59
CA GLU A 18 -1.91 1.46 -3.98
C GLU A 18 -3.09 1.73 -3.04
N SER A 19 -2.82 2.31 -1.87
CA SER A 19 -3.82 2.77 -0.90
C SER A 19 -3.48 4.18 -0.45
N LEU A 20 -4.46 5.07 -0.44
CA LEU A 20 -4.33 6.41 0.13
C LEU A 20 -4.85 6.39 1.56
N GLU A 21 -4.01 6.79 2.50
CA GLU A 21 -4.32 6.76 3.93
C GLU A 21 -4.06 8.11 4.58
N ARG A 22 -4.84 8.44 5.60
CA ARG A 22 -4.59 9.63 6.43
C ARG A 22 -3.46 9.38 7.42
N ARG A 23 -2.70 10.43 7.73
CA ARG A 23 -1.61 10.43 8.73
C ARG A 23 -2.03 9.95 10.12
N GLU A 24 -3.29 10.15 10.47
CA GLU A 24 -3.83 9.76 11.78
C GLU A 24 -4.02 8.23 11.89
N ASN A 25 -4.10 7.52 10.77
CA ASN A 25 -4.20 6.06 10.70
C ASN A 25 -2.82 5.35 10.66
N GLN A 26 -1.74 6.08 10.94
CA GLN A 26 -0.35 5.65 10.76
C GLN A 26 0.10 4.55 11.73
N GLU A 27 -0.68 4.21 12.76
CA GLU A 27 -0.24 3.30 13.83
C GLU A 27 0.01 1.85 13.39
N VAL A 28 -0.45 1.40 12.22
CA VAL A 28 -0.29 -0.01 11.81
C VAL A 28 -0.04 -0.14 10.31
N ILE A 29 0.84 0.67 9.72
CA ILE A 29 1.37 0.29 8.41
C ILE A 29 2.33 -0.87 8.66
N GLU A 30 1.81 -2.10 8.49
CA GLU A 30 2.53 -3.37 8.57
C GLU A 30 3.89 -3.20 7.89
N ARG A 31 4.97 -3.02 8.67
CA ARG A 31 6.37 -2.95 8.18
C ARG A 31 6.86 -4.27 7.59
N GLU A 32 5.94 -5.15 7.23
CA GLU A 32 6.19 -6.50 6.74
C GLU A 32 5.50 -6.68 5.39
N GLN A 33 6.12 -7.47 4.53
CA GLN A 33 5.62 -7.91 3.22
C GLN A 33 5.82 -6.94 2.04
N GLY A 34 6.77 -5.99 2.09
CA GLY A 34 7.22 -5.23 0.91
C GLY A 34 6.32 -4.08 0.47
N PHE A 35 5.48 -3.56 1.37
CA PHE A 35 4.80 -2.28 1.16
C PHE A 35 5.74 -1.11 1.47
N VAL A 36 5.72 -0.09 0.64
CA VAL A 36 6.43 1.18 0.84
C VAL A 36 5.42 2.29 1.10
N THR A 37 5.76 3.21 1.97
CA THR A 37 4.93 4.39 2.27
C THR A 37 5.66 5.63 1.80
N VAL A 38 4.98 6.46 1.02
CA VAL A 38 5.50 7.76 0.57
C VAL A 38 4.49 8.86 0.91
N PRO A 39 4.93 10.07 1.30
CA PRO A 39 4.03 11.22 1.42
C PRO A 39 3.30 11.48 0.10
N TYR A 40 2.02 11.83 0.16
CA TYR A 40 1.29 12.21 -1.04
C TYR A 40 1.61 13.69 -1.37
N PRO A 41 2.08 14.00 -2.60
CA PRO A 41 2.63 15.32 -2.90
C PRO A 41 1.59 16.45 -2.87
N ASP A 42 0.33 16.14 -3.18
CA ASP A 42 -0.72 17.16 -3.29
C ASP A 42 -1.49 17.38 -1.98
N ASP A 43 -1.34 16.48 -1.00
CA ASP A 43 -2.03 16.58 0.30
C ASP A 43 -1.13 16.05 1.43
N PRO A 44 -0.62 16.92 2.32
CA PRO A 44 0.29 16.54 3.41
C PRO A 44 -0.41 15.74 4.53
N THR A 45 -1.73 15.65 4.50
CA THR A 45 -2.50 14.80 5.42
C THR A 45 -2.56 13.35 4.96
N LEU A 46 -2.17 13.08 3.70
CA LEU A 46 -2.24 11.78 3.07
C LEU A 46 -0.86 11.13 2.86
N PHE A 47 -0.87 9.81 2.91
CA PHE A 47 0.22 8.94 2.51
C PHE A 47 -0.27 7.98 1.44
N LEU A 48 0.62 7.68 0.50
CA LEU A 48 0.44 6.61 -0.45
C LEU A 48 1.19 5.38 0.05
N ILE A 49 0.46 4.30 0.29
CA ILE A 49 1.01 2.97 0.56
C ILE A 49 1.00 2.20 -0.76
N ARG A 50 2.16 1.74 -1.21
CA ARG A 50 2.33 1.05 -2.49
C ARG A 50 3.03 -0.28 -2.31
N LYS A 51 2.62 -1.27 -3.11
CA LYS A 51 3.38 -2.52 -3.29
C LYS A 51 3.41 -2.93 -4.76
N ASP A 52 4.59 -3.30 -5.22
CA ASP A 52 4.76 -3.99 -6.50
C ASP A 52 4.42 -5.48 -6.32
N LEU A 53 3.59 -6.02 -7.21
CA LEU A 53 3.10 -7.41 -7.16
C LEU A 53 3.69 -8.29 -8.27
N ARG A 54 4.56 -7.73 -9.13
CA ARG A 54 5.18 -8.44 -10.27
C ARG A 54 6.36 -9.29 -9.83
N SER A 55 6.97 -8.96 -8.70
CA SER A 55 8.11 -9.68 -8.15
C SER A 55 7.68 -10.57 -6.99
N THR A 56 7.52 -11.87 -7.26
CA THR A 56 7.63 -12.95 -6.27
C THR A 56 8.35 -14.12 -6.92
#